data_AF-A0A7M7KZJ8-F1
#
_entry.id   AF-A0A7M7KZJ8-F1
#
_cell.length_a   1.000
_cell.length_b   1.000
_cell.length_c   1.000
_cell.angle_alpha   90.00
_cell.angle_beta   90.00
_cell.angle_gamma   90.00
#
_symmetry.space_group_name_H-M   'P 1'
#
loop_
_entity.id
_entity.type
_entity.pdbx_description
1 polymer ?
#
loop_
_entity_poly.entity_id
_entity_poly.type
_entity_poly.pdbx_seq_one_letter_code
_entity_poly.pdbx_strand_id
1 'polypeptide(L)'
;MGPSLQALPIELKYRILRLLDARTLTKMAQCCKQFCELCSDSQLWKSLIQRDFPNFIRTSNKKMTKDKDYCYQDYIVARRYSSFASKHRNFENTDLEDIFF
;
A
#
# COMPACT_ATOMS: atom_id res chain seq x y z
N MET A 1 -34.34 4.56 -2.39
CA MET A 1 -32.96 4.27 -2.82
C MET A 1 -32.04 5.16 -1.99
N GLY A 2 -31.26 4.59 -1.07
CA GLY A 2 -30.32 5.38 -0.25
C GLY A 2 -29.15 5.92 -1.08
N PRO A 3 -28.37 6.88 -0.56
CA PRO A 3 -27.20 7.39 -1.24
C PRO A 3 -26.20 6.26 -1.49
N SER A 4 -25.82 6.07 -2.75
CA SER A 4 -24.81 5.08 -3.15
C SER A 4 -23.42 5.55 -2.72
N LEU A 5 -22.54 4.62 -2.33
CA LEU A 5 -21.13 4.90 -2.08
C LEU A 5 -20.44 5.54 -3.30
N GLN A 6 -20.94 5.27 -4.51
CA GLN A 6 -20.47 5.88 -5.75
C GLN A 6 -20.87 7.35 -5.90
N ALA A 7 -21.91 7.82 -5.20
CA ALA A 7 -22.34 9.22 -5.22
C ALA A 7 -21.50 10.12 -4.30
N LEU A 8 -20.62 9.55 -3.48
CA LEU A 8 -19.74 10.33 -2.61
C LEU A 8 -18.67 11.11 -3.42
N PRO A 9 -18.26 12.29 -2.93
CA PRO A 9 -17.05 12.97 -3.39
C PRO A 9 -15.83 12.05 -3.35
N ILE A 10 -14.90 12.28 -4.28
CA ILE A 10 -13.71 11.45 -4.46
C ILE A 10 -12.80 11.46 -3.21
N GLU A 11 -12.75 12.59 -2.51
CA GLU A 11 -11.97 12.77 -1.28
C GLU A 11 -12.48 11.87 -0.16
N LEU A 12 -13.80 11.75 -0.01
CA LEU A 12 -14.42 10.87 0.98
C LEU A 12 -14.19 9.40 0.62
N LYS A 13 -14.28 9.05 -0.66
CA LYS A 13 -13.94 7.70 -1.12
C LYS A 13 -12.49 7.35 -0.79
N TYR A 14 -11.54 8.24 -1.06
CA TYR A 14 -10.15 8.05 -0.70
C TYR A 14 -9.97 7.84 0.80
N ARG A 15 -10.61 8.66 1.64
CA ARG A 15 -10.54 8.50 3.10
C ARG A 15 -11.05 7.14 3.55
N ILE A 16 -12.19 6.67 3.01
CA ILE A 16 -12.74 5.35 3.31
C ILE A 16 -11.77 4.25 2.88
N LEU A 17 -11.27 4.32 1.64
CA LEU A 17 -10.31 3.35 1.10
C LEU A 17 -9.04 3.28 1.94
N ARG A 18 -8.55 4.41 2.45
CA ARG A 18 -7.36 4.52 3.31
C ARG A 18 -7.55 3.89 4.70
N LEU A 19 -8.78 3.70 5.16
CA LEU A 19 -9.08 3.02 6.41
C LEU A 19 -9.08 1.49 6.26
N LEU A 20 -9.23 0.98 5.04
CA LEU A 20 -9.23 -0.46 4.78
C LEU A 20 -7.81 -1.05 4.85
N ASP A 21 -7.74 -2.36 4.99
CA ASP A 21 -6.51 -3.13 4.81
C ASP A 21 -6.25 -3.42 3.33
N ALA A 22 -5.00 -3.73 3.00
CA ALA A 22 -4.59 -4.00 1.61
C ALA A 22 -5.39 -5.12 0.93
N ARG A 23 -5.82 -6.15 1.67
CA ARG A 23 -6.59 -7.27 1.08
C ARG A 23 -8.03 -6.87 0.76
N THR A 24 -8.67 -6.09 1.63
CA THR A 24 -10.02 -5.60 1.34
C THR A 24 -9.99 -4.57 0.21
N LEU A 25 -8.93 -3.75 0.13
CA LEU A 25 -8.70 -2.83 -0.99
C LEU A 25 -8.62 -3.54 -2.34
N THR A 26 -7.86 -4.64 -2.45
CA THR A 26 -7.77 -5.38 -3.72
C THR A 26 -9.10 -6.03 -4.12
N LYS A 27 -9.93 -6.42 -3.14
CA LYS A 27 -11.30 -6.88 -3.42
C LYS A 27 -12.20 -5.73 -3.90
N MET A 28 -12.12 -4.56 -3.26
CA MET A 28 -12.87 -3.36 -3.67
C MET A 28 -12.52 -2.91 -5.09
N ALA A 29 -11.24 -2.99 -5.46
CA ALA A 29 -10.77 -2.65 -6.80
C ALA A 29 -11.45 -3.51 -7.90
N GLN A 30 -11.84 -4.73 -7.58
CA GLN A 30 -12.51 -5.64 -8.51
C GLN A 30 -14.02 -5.35 -8.67
N CYS A 31 -14.62 -4.56 -7.76
CA CYS A 31 -16.06 -4.31 -7.78
C CYS A 31 -16.50 -3.32 -8.86
N CYS A 32 -15.71 -2.29 -9.15
CA CYS A 32 -16.02 -1.33 -10.21
C CYS A 32 -14.80 -0.58 -10.73
N LYS A 33 -14.90 -0.01 -11.94
CA LYS A 33 -13.83 0.76 -12.59
C LYS A 33 -13.35 1.94 -11.75
N GLN A 34 -14.28 2.67 -11.12
CA GLN A 34 -13.94 3.81 -10.27
C GLN A 34 -13.08 3.39 -9.08
N PHE A 35 -13.43 2.30 -8.38
CA PHE A 35 -12.60 1.80 -7.29
C PHE A 35 -11.28 1.22 -7.78
N CYS A 36 -11.25 0.57 -8.95
CA CYS A 36 -10.01 0.11 -9.57
C CYS A 36 -9.03 1.28 -9.79
N GLU A 37 -9.50 2.40 -10.32
CA GLU A 37 -8.69 3.60 -10.54
C GLU A 37 -8.19 4.20 -9.23
N LEU A 38 -9.08 4.34 -8.22
CA LEU A 38 -8.69 4.85 -6.90
C LEU A 38 -7.69 3.93 -6.18
N CYS A 39 -7.88 2.62 -6.30
CA CYS A 39 -6.98 1.62 -5.73
C CYS A 39 -5.66 1.52 -6.50
N SER A 40 -5.54 2.12 -7.69
CA SER A 40 -4.27 2.18 -8.43
C SER A 40 -3.40 3.37 -8.00
N ASP A 41 -3.87 4.23 -7.09
CA ASP A 41 -3.12 5.40 -6.65
C ASP A 41 -1.95 5.03 -5.73
N SER A 42 -0.73 5.37 -6.15
CA SER A 42 0.49 5.19 -5.38
C SER A 42 0.48 5.86 -4.00
N GLN A 43 -0.21 7.00 -3.83
CA GLN A 43 -0.25 7.71 -2.55
C GLN A 43 -1.08 6.95 -1.52
N LEU A 44 -2.15 6.29 -1.97
CA LEU A 44 -2.97 5.42 -1.13
C LEU A 44 -2.11 4.29 -0.54
N TRP A 45 -1.38 3.56 -1.39
CA TRP A 45 -0.52 2.45 -0.96
C TRP A 45 0.66 2.89 -0.08
N LYS A 46 1.30 4.02 -0.39
CA LYS A 46 2.34 4.59 0.48
C LYS A 46 1.81 4.84 1.89
N SER A 47 0.60 5.39 2.00
CA SER A 47 0.02 5.67 3.31
C SER A 47 -0.38 4.40 4.08
N LEU A 48 -0.80 3.35 3.38
CA LEU A 48 -1.10 2.05 3.99
C LEU A 48 0.18 1.40 4.51
N ILE A 49 1.26 1.46 3.73
CA ILE A 49 2.57 0.93 4.15
C ILE A 49 3.08 1.69 5.37
N GLN A 50 3.01 3.03 5.39
CA GLN A 50 3.40 3.83 6.55
C GLN A 50 2.58 3.51 7.81
N ARG A 51 1.27 3.27 7.64
CA ARG A 51 0.36 2.92 8.74
C ARG A 51 0.63 1.52 9.28
N ASP A 52 0.74 0.54 8.39
CA ASP A 52 0.87 -0.88 8.76
C ASP A 52 2.32 -1.22 9.14
N PHE A 53 3.31 -0.49 8.61
CA PHE A 53 4.75 -0.73 8.75
C PHE A 53 5.52 0.58 8.99
N PRO A 54 5.39 1.22 10.18
CA PRO A 54 6.01 2.52 10.46
C PRO A 54 7.54 2.52 10.38
N ASN A 55 8.18 1.38 10.62
CA ASN A 55 9.65 1.22 10.56
C ASN A 55 10.15 0.88 9.14
N PHE A 56 9.27 0.75 8.16
CA PHE A 56 9.66 0.46 6.79
C PHE A 56 10.05 1.76 6.07
N ILE A 57 11.37 2.05 6.04
CA ILE A 57 11.91 3.16 5.28
C ILE A 57 12.19 2.69 3.85
N ARG A 58 11.34 3.10 2.91
CA ARG A 58 11.57 2.87 1.49
C ARG A 58 12.66 3.82 1.00
N THR A 59 13.85 3.31 0.68
CA THR A 59 14.92 4.04 0.00
C THR A 59 14.51 4.30 -1.46
N SER A 60 13.74 5.37 -1.66
CA SER A 60 13.21 5.76 -2.97
C SER A 60 14.31 6.39 -3.85
N ASN A 61 15.12 5.57 -4.52
CA ASN A 61 16.03 6.05 -5.57
C ASN A 61 15.98 5.24 -6.89
N LYS A 62 14.97 4.38 -7.09
CA LYS A 62 14.75 3.72 -8.39
C LYS A 62 13.74 4.51 -9.23
N LYS A 63 14.21 5.02 -10.37
CA LYS A 63 13.45 5.85 -11.31
C LYS A 63 12.13 5.16 -11.70
N MET A 64 11.05 5.91 -11.52
CA MET A 64 9.66 5.47 -11.43
C MET A 64 9.08 5.15 -12.81
N THR A 65 8.96 3.87 -13.16
CA THR A 65 8.13 3.44 -14.29
C THR A 65 6.69 3.28 -13.82
N LYS A 66 5.74 3.85 -14.57
CA LYS A 66 4.30 3.92 -14.29
C LYS A 66 3.60 2.56 -14.40
N ASP A 67 4.10 1.53 -13.74
CA ASP A 67 3.47 0.21 -13.80
C ASP A 67 2.47 0.05 -12.64
N LYS A 68 1.21 -0.25 -12.98
CA LYS A 68 0.08 -0.32 -12.02
C LYS A 68 0.26 -1.42 -10.97
N ASP A 69 1.06 -2.45 -11.27
CA ASP A 69 1.27 -3.60 -10.38
C ASP A 69 2.27 -3.31 -9.26
N TYR A 70 3.00 -2.19 -9.35
CA TYR A 70 4.07 -1.85 -8.44
C TYR A 70 3.59 -1.62 -6.99
N CYS A 71 2.40 -1.06 -6.81
CA CYS A 71 1.96 -0.63 -5.47
C CYS A 71 1.59 -1.81 -4.55
N TYR A 72 1.04 -2.89 -5.10
CA TYR A 72 0.77 -4.11 -4.34
C TYR A 72 2.08 -4.86 -4.01
N GLN A 73 3.03 -4.88 -4.96
CA GLN A 73 4.34 -5.51 -4.75
C GLN A 73 5.11 -4.84 -3.59
N ASP A 74 5.14 -3.51 -3.55
CA ASP A 74 5.72 -2.74 -2.45
C ASP A 74 5.10 -3.10 -1.09
N TYR A 75 3.78 -3.28 -1.03
CA TYR A 75 3.09 -3.69 0.20
C TYR A 75 3.49 -5.10 0.64
N ILE A 76 3.62 -6.03 -0.31
CA ILE A 76 4.09 -7.40 -0.02
C ILE A 76 5.53 -7.40 0.49
N VAL A 77 6.40 -6.56 -0.08
CA VAL A 77 7.79 -6.38 0.38
C VAL A 77 7.81 -5.85 1.81
N ALA A 78 7.07 -4.76 2.09
CA ALA A 78 6.99 -4.18 3.43
C ALA A 78 6.46 -5.20 4.47
N ARG A 79 5.45 -5.99 4.07
CA ARG A 79 4.92 -7.07 4.90
C ARG A 79 5.96 -8.15 5.20
N ARG A 80 6.74 -8.59 4.20
CA ARG A 80 7.84 -9.55 4.40
C ARG A 80 8.90 -8.98 5.33
N TYR A 81 9.30 -7.71 5.14
CA TYR A 81 10.26 -7.03 6.01
C TYR A 81 9.77 -7.00 7.46
N SER A 82 8.50 -6.64 7.70
CA SER A 82 7.94 -6.63 9.06
C SER A 82 7.95 -8.01 9.73
N SER A 83 7.66 -9.07 8.96
CA SER A 83 7.72 -10.44 9.45
C SER A 83 9.15 -10.87 9.77
N PHE A 84 10.13 -10.37 9.03
CA PHE A 84 11.54 -10.62 9.26
C PHE A 84 12.07 -9.84 10.48
N ALA A 85 11.78 -8.54 10.55
CA ALA A 85 12.15 -7.67 11.66
C ALA A 85 11.50 -8.10 12.99
N SER A 86 10.26 -8.60 12.97
CA SER A 86 9.62 -9.17 14.16
C SER A 86 10.33 -10.44 14.67
N LYS A 87 11.03 -11.14 13.78
CA LYS A 87 11.78 -12.37 14.09
C LYS A 87 13.20 -12.08 14.57
N HIS A 88 13.80 -10.98 14.10
CA HIS A 88 15.11 -10.49 14.49
C HIS A 88 14.97 -9.20 15.30
N ARG A 89 14.79 -9.33 16.62
CA ARG A 89 14.48 -8.24 17.57
C ARG A 89 15.57 -7.14 17.70
N ASN A 90 16.65 -7.19 16.92
CA ASN A 90 17.77 -6.24 16.93
C ASN A 90 18.33 -6.05 15.51
N PHE A 91 17.57 -5.47 14.59
CA PHE A 91 18.12 -5.07 13.29
C PHE A 91 18.24 -3.54 13.26
N GLU A 92 19.40 -3.05 13.73
CA GLU A 92 19.79 -1.66 13.53
C GLU A 92 19.98 -1.42 12.02
N ASN A 93 19.00 -0.74 11.42
CA ASN A 93 19.00 0.19 10.28
C ASN A 93 20.00 0.10 9.12
N THR A 94 20.86 -0.91 8.97
CA THR A 94 22.02 -0.79 8.06
C THR A 94 22.08 -1.79 6.90
N ASP A 95 21.36 -2.91 6.90
CA ASP A 95 21.56 -3.93 5.86
C ASP A 95 20.28 -4.22 5.06
N LEU A 96 19.77 -3.21 4.33
CA LEU A 96 18.66 -3.38 3.38
C LEU A 96 19.13 -3.67 1.94
N GLU A 97 20.43 -3.61 1.66
CA GLU A 97 21.00 -3.93 0.34
C GLU A 97 21.15 -5.46 0.13
N ASP A 98 21.26 -6.26 1.20
CA ASP A 98 21.60 -7.69 1.10
C ASP A 98 20.39 -8.65 1.04
N ILE A 99 19.15 -8.17 1.18
CA ILE A 99 17.94 -9.03 1.17
C ILE A 99 17.38 -9.20 -0.26
N PHE A 100 17.94 -8.50 -1.26
CA PHE A 100 17.43 -8.46 -2.64
C PHE A 100 18.46 -8.84 -3.71
N PHE A 101 19.41 -9.73 -3.39
CA PHE A 101 20.20 -10.45 -4.39
C PHE A 101 19.78 -11.92 -4.49
#